data_AF-A0AAW1H4E2-F1
#
_entry.id   AF-A0AAW1H4E2-F1
#
_cell.length_a   1.000
_cell.length_b   1.000
_cell.length_c   1.000
_cell.angle_alpha   90.00
_cell.angle_beta   90.00
_cell.angle_gamma   90.00
#
_symmetry.space_group_name_H-M   'P 1'
#
loop_
_entity.id
_entity.type
_entity.pdbx_description
1 polymer ?
#
loop_
_entity_poly.entity_id
_entity_poly.type
_entity_poly.pdbx_seq_one_letter_code
_entity_poly.pdbx_strand_id
1 'polypeptide(L)'
;MNMASTKLVDTLIHPTYSWSVSMSITTRHLVADLFLVPVLMDLEPGTMDAVRSGPYGQIFRPDNFVFGQSGSSNNWAKGHYTEGAELIDSVLDVVRKEAENCDCLQGFQVCHSLGGGMGSGMGTLLISKIREEYPDRMMLTFSVFPSPKVSDTVVEPYNATLSIHQLVQNADECMVLDNEASYDICFRTLKLTTPSCQLNSNLRKLAVNLIPFPRLHFFMVGFAPLTSRGSQQYRALTVPELTQQMWDAKNMMCAADQQHGRYLTASAMFRGKTSTKEVDEQMINIQNKNSSYFVEWIPNNVKSSVCDIPPRGLSMASTFVGNSTSIQEMFRRVSEQFTAMFRRKAFLHWYTVEGMDEMEFTEDESNMNDLMSEYQQYQDATADEVEYKDEEEDVDHA
;
A
#
# COMPACT_ATOMS: atom_id res chain seq x y z
N MET A 1 -48.54 -5.93 26.98
CA MET A 1 -49.21 -4.91 26.14
C MET A 1 -48.31 -3.68 26.12
N ASN A 2 -47.89 -3.31 24.91
CA ASN A 2 -47.28 -2.07 24.41
C ASN A 2 -45.91 -1.64 25.01
N MET A 3 -44.77 -1.75 24.32
CA MET A 3 -44.27 -1.20 23.01
C MET A 3 -44.08 0.33 22.91
N ALA A 4 -42.86 0.66 22.44
CA ALA A 4 -42.40 1.83 21.66
C ALA A 4 -42.27 3.20 22.39
N SER A 5 -41.35 4.12 22.08
CA SER A 5 -40.44 4.27 20.93
C SER A 5 -39.24 5.20 21.25
N THR A 6 -38.08 4.86 20.69
CA THR A 6 -37.23 5.68 19.80
C THR A 6 -37.08 7.20 20.06
N LYS A 7 -35.83 7.65 20.26
CA LYS A 7 -35.27 8.83 19.57
C LYS A 7 -33.78 8.61 19.27
N LEU A 8 -33.51 8.24 18.02
CA LEU A 8 -32.27 8.55 17.31
C LEU A 8 -32.11 10.07 17.27
N VAL A 9 -30.91 10.56 17.60
CA VAL A 9 -30.49 11.91 17.23
C VAL A 9 -29.37 11.73 16.22
N ASP A 10 -29.76 11.81 14.96
CA ASP A 10 -28.88 12.02 13.81
C ASP A 10 -28.05 13.27 14.05
N THR A 11 -26.73 13.11 14.16
CA THR A 11 -25.78 14.23 14.00
C THR A 11 -25.05 13.99 12.70
N LEU A 12 -25.56 14.63 11.64
CA LEU A 12 -24.90 14.82 10.35
C LEU A 12 -23.52 15.45 10.58
N ILE A 13 -22.46 14.67 10.36
CA ILE A 13 -21.09 15.19 10.26
C ILE A 13 -20.68 15.05 8.80
N HIS A 14 -20.33 16.20 8.21
CA HIS A 14 -19.87 16.34 6.83
C HIS A 14 -18.64 15.45 6.52
N PRO A 15 -18.51 14.94 5.28
CA PRO A 15 -17.36 14.15 4.86
C PRO A 15 -16.20 15.12 4.60
N THR A 16 -15.16 15.07 5.42
CA THR A 16 -13.87 15.71 5.12
C THR A 16 -12.83 14.61 5.06
N TYR A 17 -12.35 14.36 3.85
CA TYR A 17 -11.28 13.43 3.53
C TYR A 17 -9.99 13.95 4.18
N SER A 18 -9.43 13.22 5.14
CA SER A 18 -8.16 13.55 5.77
C SER A 18 -7.28 12.29 5.75
N TRP A 19 -6.18 12.37 5.00
CA TRP A 19 -5.20 11.29 4.81
C TRP A 19 -3.91 11.71 5.51
N SER A 20 -3.67 11.18 6.71
CA SER A 20 -2.44 11.42 7.48
C SER A 20 -1.32 10.49 7.00
N VAL A 21 -0.10 11.02 6.86
CA VAL A 21 1.09 10.19 6.61
C VAL A 21 1.67 9.74 7.95
N SER A 22 1.76 8.43 8.16
CA SER A 22 2.39 7.86 9.36
C SER A 22 3.67 7.15 8.97
N MET A 23 4.80 7.63 9.50
CA MET A 23 6.09 6.99 9.30
C MET A 23 6.45 6.13 10.52
N SER A 24 6.65 4.82 10.36
CA SER A 24 6.95 3.89 11.48
C SER A 24 8.41 3.46 11.47
N ILE A 25 9.22 4.01 12.39
CA ILE A 25 10.61 3.56 12.64
C ILE A 25 10.55 2.41 13.66
N THR A 26 11.36 1.35 13.52
CA THR A 26 11.35 0.23 14.48
C THR A 26 12.70 -0.42 14.70
N THR A 27 13.09 -0.44 15.97
CA THR A 27 13.72 -1.58 16.63
C THR A 27 13.63 -1.42 18.16
N ARG A 28 13.13 -2.46 18.85
CA ARG A 28 13.70 -2.94 20.12
C ARG A 28 13.21 -4.35 20.44
N HIS A 29 14.17 -5.27 20.60
CA HIS A 29 13.96 -6.62 21.11
C HIS A 29 13.80 -6.57 22.62
N LEU A 30 12.57 -6.81 23.12
CA LEU A 30 12.21 -7.50 24.38
C LEU A 30 10.77 -7.09 24.77
N VAL A 31 9.82 -7.98 24.42
CA VAL A 31 8.52 -8.38 25.04
C VAL A 31 7.74 -7.45 26.02
N ALA A 32 8.02 -6.16 26.18
CA ALA A 32 7.21 -5.27 27.03
C ALA A 32 7.08 -3.82 26.54
N ASP A 33 8.06 -3.29 25.79
CA ASP A 33 8.07 -1.88 25.36
C ASP A 33 8.22 -1.76 23.84
N LEU A 34 7.22 -2.22 23.10
CA LEU A 34 7.11 -1.97 21.65
C LEU A 34 6.54 -0.56 21.43
N PHE A 35 7.27 0.47 21.87
CA PHE A 35 6.95 1.83 21.45
C PHE A 35 7.26 1.90 19.96
N LEU A 36 6.20 1.89 19.14
CA LEU A 36 6.28 2.44 17.79
C LEU A 36 6.94 3.81 17.92
N VAL A 37 7.83 4.15 16.99
CA VAL A 37 8.31 5.51 16.85
C VAL A 37 7.62 6.09 15.61
N PRO A 38 6.37 6.55 15.75
CA PRO A 38 5.66 7.17 14.66
C PRO A 38 6.09 8.63 14.54
N VAL A 39 6.39 9.04 13.32
CA VAL A 39 6.39 10.46 12.95
C VAL A 39 5.08 10.71 12.24
N LEU A 40 4.29 11.64 12.78
CA LEU A 40 2.99 12.02 12.25
C LEU A 40 3.16 13.37 11.58
N MET A 41 2.91 13.41 10.28
CA MET A 41 2.97 14.65 9.50
C MET A 41 1.69 14.92 8.75
N ASP A 42 1.27 16.19 8.77
CA ASP A 42 0.10 16.68 8.05
C ASP A 42 0.27 18.17 7.75
N LEU A 43 -0.14 18.62 6.58
CA LEU A 43 -0.15 20.04 6.25
C LEU A 43 -1.33 20.78 6.92
N GLU A 44 -2.34 20.04 7.35
CA GLU A 44 -3.52 20.53 8.06
C GLU A 44 -3.49 20.16 9.56
N PRO A 45 -3.73 21.12 10.46
CA PRO A 45 -3.72 20.86 11.90
C PRO A 45 -4.91 19.99 12.37
N GLY A 46 -6.03 20.00 11.62
CA GLY A 46 -7.27 19.33 12.01
C GLY A 46 -7.12 17.81 12.15
N THR A 47 -6.28 17.18 11.32
CA THR A 47 -6.01 15.75 11.40
C THR A 47 -5.31 15.37 12.70
N MET A 48 -4.40 16.23 13.19
CA MET A 48 -3.66 15.97 14.43
C MET A 48 -4.56 16.00 15.65
N ASP A 49 -5.54 16.90 15.67
CA ASP A 49 -6.56 16.94 16.73
C ASP A 49 -7.45 15.69 16.71
N ALA A 50 -7.79 15.19 15.51
CA ALA A 50 -8.52 13.94 15.37
C ALA A 50 -7.70 12.74 15.90
N VAL A 51 -6.41 12.66 15.57
CA VAL A 51 -5.53 11.59 16.08
C VAL A 51 -5.37 11.68 17.60
N ARG A 52 -5.18 12.89 18.15
CA ARG A 52 -5.00 13.13 19.59
C ARG A 52 -6.25 12.83 20.40
N SER A 53 -7.43 13.12 19.85
CA SER A 53 -8.74 12.79 20.45
C SER A 53 -9.13 11.31 20.30
N GLY A 54 -8.42 10.57 19.43
CA GLY A 54 -8.60 9.14 19.24
C GLY A 54 -8.28 8.30 20.49
N PRO A 55 -8.72 7.03 20.51
CA PRO A 55 -8.58 6.16 21.68
C PRO A 55 -7.13 5.88 22.12
N TYR A 56 -6.16 6.06 21.20
CA TYR A 56 -4.74 5.85 21.45
C TYR A 56 -3.88 7.12 21.25
N GLY A 57 -4.51 8.30 21.11
CA GLY A 57 -3.80 9.53 20.78
C GLY A 57 -2.73 9.95 21.80
N GLN A 58 -2.90 9.57 23.06
CA GLN A 58 -1.97 9.89 24.15
C GLN A 58 -0.70 9.02 24.20
N ILE A 59 -0.62 7.96 23.38
CA ILE A 59 0.56 7.10 23.30
C ILE A 59 1.68 7.76 22.50
N PHE A 60 1.33 8.68 21.60
CA PHE A 60 2.27 9.34 20.70
C PHE A 60 3.03 10.45 21.41
N ARG A 61 4.34 10.54 21.15
CA ARG A 61 5.17 11.64 21.66
C ARG A 61 4.70 12.95 21.03
N PRO A 62 4.38 13.98 21.83
CA PRO A 62 3.97 15.29 21.31
C PRO A 62 5.01 15.92 20.36
N ASP A 63 6.29 15.67 20.61
CA ASP A 63 7.41 16.16 19.79
C ASP A 63 7.44 15.56 18.37
N ASN A 64 6.75 14.43 18.15
CA ASN A 64 6.76 13.73 16.85
C ASN A 64 5.57 14.12 15.96
N PHE A 65 4.79 15.13 16.38
CA PHE A 65 3.74 15.73 15.56
C PHE A 65 4.30 16.94 14.85
N VAL A 66 4.47 16.83 13.53
CA VAL A 66 4.90 17.94 12.67
C VAL A 66 3.71 18.33 11.82
N PHE A 67 3.27 19.58 11.89
CA PHE A 67 2.12 20.02 11.12
C PHE A 67 2.26 21.43 10.56
N GLY A 68 1.68 21.62 9.37
CA GLY A 68 1.59 22.90 8.71
C GLY A 68 0.39 23.73 9.18
N GLN A 69 0.26 24.94 8.62
CA GLN A 69 -0.93 25.78 8.79
C GLN A 69 -1.83 25.81 7.55
N SER A 70 -1.31 25.34 6.41
CA SER A 70 -1.92 25.44 5.08
C SER A 70 -2.06 24.05 4.47
N GLY A 71 -3.28 23.67 4.07
CA GLY A 71 -3.53 22.39 3.41
C GLY A 71 -3.09 22.35 1.94
N SER A 72 -2.66 21.18 1.48
CA SER A 72 -2.30 20.94 0.05
C SER A 72 -3.47 21.01 -0.93
N SER A 73 -4.72 21.05 -0.45
CA SER A 73 -5.95 21.18 -1.27
C SER A 73 -6.04 20.16 -2.43
N ASN A 74 -5.61 18.92 -2.20
CA ASN A 74 -5.53 17.84 -3.20
C ASN A 74 -4.63 18.16 -4.42
N ASN A 75 -3.63 19.01 -4.26
CA ASN A 75 -2.66 19.32 -5.30
C ASN A 75 -1.28 18.75 -4.95
N TRP A 76 -0.79 17.83 -5.77
CA TRP A 76 0.53 17.23 -5.62
C TRP A 76 1.67 18.26 -5.70
N ALA A 77 1.60 19.21 -6.64
CA ALA A 77 2.66 20.21 -6.82
C ALA A 77 2.81 21.12 -5.58
N LYS A 78 1.71 21.44 -4.90
CA LYS A 78 1.77 22.14 -3.61
C LYS A 78 2.48 21.33 -2.53
N GLY A 79 2.17 20.04 -2.45
CA GLY A 79 2.82 19.14 -1.52
C GLY A 79 4.30 18.91 -1.82
N HIS A 80 4.70 18.95 -3.09
CA HIS A 80 6.07 18.62 -3.51
C HIS A 80 6.99 19.83 -3.61
N TYR A 81 6.53 20.96 -4.16
CA TYR A 81 7.36 22.11 -4.49
C TYR A 81 7.20 23.31 -3.55
N THR A 82 6.02 23.50 -2.92
CA THR A 82 5.74 24.69 -2.11
C THR A 82 5.59 24.36 -0.63
N GLU A 83 4.37 24.16 -0.15
CA GLU A 83 4.05 24.00 1.28
C GLU A 83 4.74 22.79 1.92
N GLY A 84 4.83 21.67 1.21
CA GLY A 84 5.51 20.49 1.75
C GLY A 84 7.02 20.62 1.79
N ALA A 85 7.61 21.39 0.87
CA ALA A 85 9.05 21.67 0.86
C ALA A 85 9.46 22.61 2.01
N GLU A 86 8.58 23.49 2.48
CA GLU A 86 8.83 24.31 3.67
C GLU A 86 8.80 23.47 4.97
N LEU A 87 7.93 22.46 5.04
CA LEU A 87 7.76 21.64 6.24
C LEU A 87 8.73 20.45 6.32
N ILE A 88 9.30 20.02 5.18
CA ILE A 88 10.07 18.78 5.10
C ILE A 88 11.30 18.76 6.01
N ASP A 89 12.00 19.88 6.15
CA ASP A 89 13.20 19.98 6.98
C ASP A 89 12.88 19.70 8.45
N SER A 90 11.75 20.21 8.93
CA SER A 90 11.28 19.95 10.30
C SER A 90 10.93 18.47 10.50
N VAL A 91 10.35 17.82 9.49
CA VAL A 91 10.08 16.38 9.54
C VAL A 91 11.39 15.60 9.56
N LEU A 92 12.32 15.91 8.65
CA LEU A 92 13.62 15.24 8.55
C LEU A 92 14.43 15.33 9.85
N ASP A 93 14.38 16.46 10.56
CA ASP A 93 15.04 16.59 11.86
C ASP A 93 14.46 15.65 12.93
N VAL A 94 13.13 15.46 12.95
CA VAL A 94 12.50 14.46 13.84
C VAL A 94 12.88 13.04 13.41
N VAL A 95 12.92 12.77 12.10
CA VAL A 95 13.36 11.48 11.56
C VAL A 95 14.79 11.16 11.98
N ARG A 96 15.72 12.12 11.84
CA ARG A 96 17.12 11.99 12.26
C ARG A 96 17.25 11.71 13.74
N LYS A 97 16.56 12.49 14.58
CA LYS A 97 16.56 12.31 16.04
C LYS A 97 16.12 10.89 16.42
N GLU A 98 15.09 10.37 15.75
CA GLU A 98 14.60 9.01 16.03
C GLU A 98 15.48 7.91 15.40
N ALA A 99 16.12 8.18 14.26
CA ALA A 99 17.11 7.29 13.66
C ALA A 99 18.36 7.16 14.53
N GLU A 100 18.87 8.27 15.10
CA GLU A 100 20.01 8.29 16.04
C GLU A 100 19.70 7.58 17.36
N ASN A 101 18.44 7.59 17.79
CA ASN A 101 17.99 6.85 18.98
C ASN A 101 17.90 5.33 18.76
N CYS A 102 18.05 4.84 17.53
CA CYS A 102 17.98 3.42 17.21
C CYS A 102 19.36 2.77 17.23
N ASP A 103 19.49 1.64 17.95
CA ASP A 103 20.75 0.87 17.98
C ASP A 103 21.10 0.28 16.61
N CYS A 104 20.11 -0.15 15.82
CA CYS A 104 20.29 -0.64 14.45
C CYS A 104 19.01 -0.43 13.62
N LEU A 105 18.98 0.67 12.87
CA LEU A 105 17.85 1.02 12.01
C LEU A 105 17.70 0.03 10.84
N GLN A 106 16.56 -0.64 10.75
CA GLN A 106 16.29 -1.59 9.65
C GLN A 106 15.85 -0.87 8.35
N GLY A 107 15.01 0.14 8.49
CA GLY A 107 14.36 0.80 7.37
C GLY A 107 13.24 1.73 7.83
N PHE A 108 12.62 2.36 6.85
CA PHE A 108 11.51 3.29 7.02
C PHE A 108 10.24 2.68 6.45
N GLN A 109 9.13 2.91 7.14
CA GLN A 109 7.81 2.54 6.66
C GLN A 109 6.98 3.81 6.51
N VAL A 110 6.49 4.12 5.31
CA VAL A 110 5.66 5.30 5.02
C VAL A 110 4.26 4.85 4.66
N CYS A 111 3.24 5.29 5.40
CA CYS A 111 1.84 5.06 5.04
C CYS A 111 1.24 6.33 4.46
N HIS A 112 0.81 6.33 3.20
CA HIS A 112 0.31 7.53 2.52
C HIS A 112 -0.77 7.24 1.46
N SER A 113 -1.47 8.27 1.01
CA SER A 113 -2.44 8.18 -0.08
C SER A 113 -1.91 8.87 -1.34
N LEU A 114 -2.09 8.23 -2.49
CA LEU A 114 -1.66 8.76 -3.79
C LEU A 114 -2.66 9.75 -4.40
N GLY A 115 -3.90 9.77 -3.92
CA GLY A 115 -4.96 10.65 -4.46
C GLY A 115 -4.94 12.07 -3.90
N GLY A 116 -4.42 12.27 -2.69
CA GLY A 116 -4.34 13.59 -2.04
C GLY A 116 -3.25 14.49 -2.62
N GLY A 117 -2.95 15.61 -1.97
CA GLY A 117 -1.79 16.47 -2.30
C GLY A 117 -0.62 16.33 -1.33
N MET A 118 -0.92 16.14 -0.04
CA MET A 118 0.09 16.01 1.01
C MET A 118 0.66 14.59 1.07
N GLY A 119 -0.23 13.58 1.18
CA GLY A 119 0.20 12.18 1.18
C GLY A 119 0.98 11.79 -0.07
N SER A 120 0.62 12.36 -1.21
CA SER A 120 1.23 12.09 -2.50
C SER A 120 2.50 12.96 -2.69
N GLY A 121 2.37 14.29 -2.75
CA GLY A 121 3.45 15.24 -3.04
C GLY A 121 4.49 15.31 -1.93
N MET A 122 4.06 15.62 -0.70
CA MET A 122 4.99 15.71 0.44
C MET A 122 5.49 14.32 0.84
N GLY A 123 4.65 13.28 0.74
CA GLY A 123 5.05 11.90 1.03
C GLY A 123 6.14 11.40 0.09
N THR A 124 6.02 11.64 -1.21
CA THR A 124 7.07 11.28 -2.20
C THR A 124 8.33 12.11 -2.04
N LEU A 125 8.22 13.41 -1.73
CA LEU A 125 9.37 14.25 -1.39
C LEU A 125 10.12 13.69 -0.17
N LEU A 126 9.41 13.27 0.88
CA LEU A 126 10.00 12.66 2.06
C LEU A 126 10.75 11.36 1.71
N ILE A 127 10.13 10.50 0.90
CA ILE A 127 10.74 9.24 0.48
C ILE A 127 12.05 9.49 -0.27
N SER A 128 12.06 10.45 -1.21
CA SER A 128 13.27 10.84 -1.95
C SER A 128 14.36 11.37 -1.01
N LYS A 129 14.03 12.29 -0.09
CA LYS A 129 14.99 12.86 0.86
C LYS A 129 15.56 11.82 1.83
N ILE A 130 14.73 10.90 2.31
CA ILE A 130 15.20 9.79 3.15
C ILE A 130 16.10 8.85 2.35
N ARG A 131 15.79 8.59 1.07
CA ARG A 131 16.65 7.75 0.21
C ARG A 131 18.01 8.39 -0.06
N GLU A 132 18.05 9.72 -0.22
CA GLU A 132 19.31 10.48 -0.33
C GLU A 132 20.16 10.37 0.95
N GLU A 133 19.55 10.47 2.14
CA GLU A 133 20.27 10.47 3.42
C GLU A 133 20.61 9.05 3.92
N TYR A 134 19.75 8.07 3.62
CA TYR A 134 19.84 6.69 4.09
C TYR A 134 19.72 5.68 2.93
N PRO A 135 20.68 5.66 1.98
CA PRO A 135 20.59 4.81 0.77
C PRO A 135 20.59 3.31 1.08
N ASP A 136 21.28 2.89 2.15
CA ASP A 136 21.42 1.48 2.53
C ASP A 136 20.22 0.94 3.34
N ARG A 137 19.19 1.76 3.60
CA ARG A 137 18.04 1.39 4.43
C ARG A 137 16.84 1.06 3.57
N MET A 138 16.11 0.00 3.95
CA MET A 138 14.91 -0.41 3.23
C MET A 138 13.80 0.65 3.35
N MET A 139 13.17 0.97 2.24
CA MET A 139 12.02 1.86 2.15
C MET A 139 10.76 1.07 1.79
N LEU A 140 9.87 0.89 2.78
CA LEU A 140 8.56 0.25 2.62
C LEU A 140 7.46 1.30 2.59
N THR A 141 6.60 1.27 1.58
CA THR A 141 5.47 2.18 1.45
C THR A 141 4.15 1.41 1.48
N PHE A 142 3.16 1.94 2.21
CA PHE A 142 1.76 1.53 2.12
C PHE A 142 1.02 2.61 1.36
N SER A 143 0.76 2.35 0.09
CA SER A 143 0.24 3.35 -0.84
C SER A 143 -1.22 3.06 -1.14
N VAL A 144 -2.09 3.98 -0.74
CA VAL A 144 -3.52 3.90 -1.06
C VAL A 144 -3.76 4.50 -2.43
N PHE A 145 -4.18 3.65 -3.37
CA PHE A 145 -4.53 4.03 -4.73
C PHE A 145 -5.94 4.61 -4.79
N PRO A 146 -6.14 5.67 -5.59
CA PRO A 146 -7.45 6.28 -5.76
C PRO A 146 -8.41 5.35 -6.51
N SER A 147 -9.70 5.53 -6.26
CA SER A 147 -10.77 4.88 -7.01
C SER A 147 -11.92 5.85 -7.29
N PRO A 148 -12.42 5.90 -8.53
CA PRO A 148 -13.53 6.77 -8.91
C PRO A 148 -14.86 6.40 -8.24
N LYS A 149 -14.95 5.21 -7.61
CA LYS A 149 -16.16 4.78 -6.87
C LYS A 149 -16.23 5.35 -5.46
N VAL A 150 -15.09 5.75 -4.90
CA VAL A 150 -14.95 6.07 -3.46
C VAL A 150 -14.61 7.53 -3.22
N SER A 151 -13.98 8.21 -4.19
CA SER A 151 -13.59 9.61 -4.06
C SER A 151 -14.30 10.52 -5.05
N ASP A 152 -14.67 11.70 -4.57
CA ASP A 152 -15.30 12.77 -5.34
C ASP A 152 -14.26 13.74 -5.96
N THR A 153 -12.96 13.53 -5.70
CA THR A 153 -11.90 14.42 -6.19
C THR A 153 -11.51 14.06 -7.62
N VAL A 154 -11.63 15.02 -8.53
CA VAL A 154 -11.37 14.78 -9.97
C VAL A 154 -9.89 14.75 -10.34
N VAL A 155 -9.00 15.33 -9.53
CA VAL A 155 -7.57 15.45 -9.83
C VAL A 155 -6.71 14.30 -9.31
N GLU A 156 -7.31 13.29 -8.66
CA GLU A 156 -6.55 12.15 -8.11
C GLU A 156 -5.70 11.39 -9.13
N PRO A 157 -6.13 11.18 -10.39
CA PRO A 157 -5.29 10.51 -11.37
C PRO A 157 -3.99 11.28 -11.67
N TYR A 158 -4.01 12.62 -11.66
CA TYR A 158 -2.79 13.41 -11.79
C TYR A 158 -1.86 13.15 -10.61
N ASN A 159 -2.36 13.32 -9.38
CA ASN A 159 -1.57 13.10 -8.18
C ASN A 159 -0.97 11.69 -8.10
N ALA A 160 -1.75 10.68 -8.52
CA ALA A 160 -1.32 9.29 -8.50
C ALA A 160 -0.23 9.00 -9.54
N THR A 161 -0.38 9.47 -10.79
CA THR A 161 0.63 9.27 -11.84
C THR A 161 1.97 9.88 -11.45
N LEU A 162 1.97 11.13 -10.98
CA LEU A 162 3.18 11.82 -10.52
C LEU A 162 3.84 11.10 -9.33
N SER A 163 3.03 10.56 -8.43
CA SER A 163 3.54 9.85 -7.26
C SER A 163 4.07 8.46 -7.57
N ILE A 164 3.45 7.75 -8.52
CA ILE A 164 3.91 6.42 -8.95
C ILE A 164 5.31 6.52 -9.53
N HIS A 165 5.58 7.55 -10.35
CA HIS A 165 6.93 7.79 -10.87
C HIS A 165 7.98 7.85 -9.75
N GLN A 166 7.72 8.65 -8.72
CA GLN A 166 8.61 8.80 -7.57
C GLN A 166 8.76 7.50 -6.76
N LEU A 167 7.68 6.72 -6.62
CA LEU A 167 7.70 5.44 -5.92
C LEU A 167 8.49 4.36 -6.67
N VAL A 168 8.44 4.36 -8.01
CA VAL A 168 9.20 3.41 -8.84
C VAL A 168 10.70 3.57 -8.62
N GLN A 169 11.17 4.80 -8.40
CA GLN A 169 12.60 5.07 -8.27
C GLN A 169 13.12 4.99 -6.83
N ASN A 170 12.31 5.42 -5.85
CA ASN A 170 12.79 5.67 -4.50
C ASN A 170 12.30 4.67 -3.44
N ALA A 171 11.23 3.92 -3.70
CA ALA A 171 10.75 2.88 -2.78
C ALA A 171 11.36 1.53 -3.14
N ASP A 172 11.76 0.75 -2.13
CA ASP A 172 12.17 -0.64 -2.35
C ASP A 172 10.94 -1.55 -2.36
N GLU A 173 9.88 -1.21 -1.61
CA GLU A 173 8.63 -1.96 -1.54
C GLU A 173 7.40 -1.06 -1.50
N CYS A 174 6.38 -1.39 -2.29
CA CYS A 174 5.11 -0.69 -2.30
C CYS A 174 3.95 -1.66 -2.12
N MET A 175 3.36 -1.66 -0.92
CA MET A 175 2.13 -2.39 -0.62
C MET A 175 0.96 -1.59 -1.18
N VAL A 176 0.37 -2.11 -2.26
CA VAL A 176 -0.75 -1.47 -2.96
C VAL A 176 -2.05 -1.77 -2.23
N LEU A 177 -2.71 -0.70 -1.78
CA LEU A 177 -4.04 -0.75 -1.17
C LEU A 177 -5.02 -0.01 -2.08
N ASP A 178 -6.03 -0.68 -2.58
CA ASP A 178 -7.05 -0.08 -3.43
C ASP A 178 -8.32 0.21 -2.64
N ASN A 179 -8.78 1.46 -2.69
CA ASN A 179 -10.06 1.86 -2.13
C ASN A 179 -11.22 1.13 -2.80
N GLU A 180 -11.12 0.80 -4.09
CA GLU A 180 -12.15 0.07 -4.83
C GLU A 180 -12.36 -1.34 -4.26
N ALA A 181 -11.26 -2.08 -4.10
CA ALA A 181 -11.28 -3.42 -3.54
C ALA A 181 -11.76 -3.40 -2.08
N SER A 182 -11.28 -2.45 -1.29
CA SER A 182 -11.70 -2.27 0.09
C SER A 182 -13.22 -2.01 0.19
N TYR A 183 -13.75 -1.16 -0.69
CA TYR A 183 -15.19 -0.88 -0.77
C TYR A 183 -15.99 -2.12 -1.18
N ASP A 184 -15.57 -2.82 -2.24
CA ASP A 184 -16.24 -4.04 -2.72
C ASP A 184 -16.21 -5.15 -1.66
N ILE A 185 -15.12 -5.30 -0.90
CA ILE A 185 -15.03 -6.22 0.24
C ILE A 185 -16.04 -5.83 1.32
N CYS A 186 -16.07 -4.56 1.73
CA CYS A 186 -17.00 -4.11 2.78
C CYS A 186 -18.47 -4.28 2.37
N PHE A 187 -18.80 -3.93 1.13
CA PHE A 187 -20.17 -3.95 0.63
C PHE A 187 -20.64 -5.36 0.26
N ARG A 188 -19.86 -6.11 -0.50
CA ARG A 188 -20.27 -7.43 -1.03
C ARG A 188 -19.98 -8.58 -0.06
N THR A 189 -18.79 -8.60 0.53
CA THR A 189 -18.34 -9.70 1.39
C THR A 189 -18.82 -9.52 2.84
N LEU A 190 -18.61 -8.34 3.41
CA LEU A 190 -18.99 -8.04 4.80
C LEU A 190 -20.45 -7.60 4.95
N LYS A 191 -21.14 -7.31 3.83
CA LYS A 191 -22.55 -6.87 3.78
C LYS A 191 -22.82 -5.61 4.60
N LEU A 192 -21.86 -4.69 4.65
CA LEU A 192 -22.02 -3.40 5.30
C LEU A 192 -22.73 -2.44 4.33
N THR A 193 -23.91 -1.94 4.73
CA THR A 193 -24.73 -1.02 3.91
C THR A 193 -24.09 0.34 3.71
N THR A 194 -23.25 0.78 4.65
CA THR A 194 -22.48 2.02 4.59
C THR A 194 -21.07 1.78 5.13
N PRO A 195 -20.05 1.54 4.28
CA PRO A 195 -18.68 1.46 4.74
C PRO A 195 -18.25 2.84 5.27
N SER A 196 -17.86 2.90 6.54
CA SER A 196 -17.19 4.08 7.10
C SER A 196 -15.68 3.89 6.99
N CYS A 197 -14.97 4.94 6.57
CA CYS A 197 -13.52 4.93 6.38
C CYS A 197 -12.80 4.83 7.74
N GLN A 198 -12.69 3.62 8.27
CA GLN A 198 -11.78 3.27 9.37
C GLN A 198 -11.12 1.94 9.05
N LEU A 199 -10.26 1.93 8.03
CA LEU A 199 -9.39 0.79 7.72
C LEU A 199 -8.05 0.99 8.43
N ASN A 200 -7.88 0.30 9.56
CA ASN A 200 -6.58 0.09 10.19
C ASN A 200 -5.92 -1.14 9.55
N SER A 201 -4.69 -1.01 9.04
CA SER A 201 -3.87 -2.16 8.66
C SER A 201 -2.44 -1.99 9.19
N ASN A 202 -1.93 -3.06 9.78
CA ASN A 202 -0.66 -3.10 10.48
C ASN A 202 -0.07 -4.49 10.28
N LEU A 203 0.96 -4.64 9.43
CA LEU A 203 1.78 -5.85 9.34
C LEU A 203 3.20 -5.50 8.86
N ARG A 204 4.19 -6.17 9.47
CA ARG A 204 5.64 -6.00 9.30
C ARG A 204 6.27 -7.38 9.12
N LYS A 205 7.21 -7.48 8.18
CA LYS A 205 8.08 -8.62 7.77
C LYS A 205 7.71 -9.25 6.43
N LEU A 206 8.00 -8.56 5.32
CA LEU A 206 7.93 -9.18 3.99
C LEU A 206 9.10 -8.82 3.05
N ALA A 207 10.10 -8.10 3.55
CA ALA A 207 10.90 -7.23 2.68
C ALA A 207 12.03 -7.83 1.83
N VAL A 208 12.23 -9.16 1.85
CA VAL A 208 13.46 -9.77 1.32
C VAL A 208 13.21 -10.90 0.32
N ASN A 209 11.96 -11.36 0.16
CA ASN A 209 11.64 -12.55 -0.64
C ASN A 209 10.75 -12.28 -1.86
N LEU A 210 10.36 -11.03 -2.13
CA LEU A 210 9.29 -10.71 -3.09
C LEU A 210 9.70 -9.83 -4.28
N ILE A 211 10.96 -9.39 -4.34
CA ILE A 211 11.44 -8.51 -5.42
C ILE A 211 12.41 -9.31 -6.31
N PRO A 212 11.96 -9.82 -7.46
CA PRO A 212 12.86 -10.37 -8.47
C PRO A 212 13.55 -9.26 -9.29
N PHE A 213 12.93 -8.08 -9.42
CA PHE A 213 13.47 -6.95 -10.20
C PHE A 213 13.27 -5.61 -9.49
N PRO A 214 14.26 -4.68 -9.54
CA PRO A 214 14.23 -3.42 -8.77
C PRO A 214 13.03 -2.50 -9.04
N ARG A 215 12.44 -2.53 -10.24
CA ARG A 215 11.28 -1.70 -10.62
C ARG A 215 9.92 -2.35 -10.33
N LEU A 216 9.88 -3.66 -10.07
CA LEU A 216 8.64 -4.44 -9.91
C LEU A 216 8.40 -4.79 -8.45
N HIS A 217 8.27 -3.76 -7.62
CA HIS A 217 8.10 -3.85 -6.17
C HIS A 217 6.69 -3.47 -5.68
N PHE A 218 5.71 -3.43 -6.59
CA PHE A 218 4.31 -3.23 -6.24
C PHE A 218 3.65 -4.55 -5.88
N PHE A 219 3.24 -4.68 -4.62
CA PHE A 219 2.65 -5.89 -4.09
C PHE A 219 1.15 -5.77 -3.89
N MET A 220 0.44 -6.82 -4.31
CA MET A 220 -0.95 -7.03 -3.99
C MET A 220 -1.07 -7.69 -2.61
N VAL A 221 -1.79 -7.07 -1.70
CA VAL A 221 -2.03 -7.62 -0.36
C VAL A 221 -3.40 -8.29 -0.32
N GLY A 222 -3.49 -9.44 0.35
CA GLY A 222 -4.74 -10.13 0.64
C GLY A 222 -4.82 -10.50 2.12
N PHE A 223 -6.03 -10.60 2.66
CA PHE A 223 -6.25 -11.05 4.03
C PHE A 223 -7.37 -12.08 4.08
N ALA A 224 -7.13 -13.17 4.81
CA ALA A 224 -8.16 -14.14 5.12
C ALA A 224 -8.13 -14.49 6.62
N PRO A 225 -9.28 -14.72 7.27
CA PRO A 225 -10.62 -14.68 6.69
C PRO A 225 -11.24 -13.27 6.73
N LEU A 226 -12.02 -12.92 5.70
CA LEU A 226 -12.88 -11.73 5.71
C LEU A 226 -14.27 -12.11 6.20
N THR A 227 -14.48 -12.06 7.52
CA THR A 227 -15.78 -12.37 8.14
C THR A 227 -16.36 -11.16 8.86
N SER A 228 -17.67 -10.96 8.71
CA SER A 228 -18.41 -9.97 9.49
C SER A 228 -18.47 -10.40 10.97
N ARG A 229 -18.59 -9.42 11.89
CA ARG A 229 -18.65 -9.67 13.34
C ARG A 229 -19.75 -10.66 13.76
N GLY A 230 -20.86 -10.71 13.02
CA GLY A 230 -21.98 -11.62 13.30
C GLY A 230 -21.78 -13.04 12.77
N SER A 231 -21.01 -13.23 11.69
CA SER A 231 -20.78 -14.54 11.07
C SER A 231 -19.54 -15.26 11.62
N GLN A 232 -18.69 -14.54 12.36
CA GLN A 232 -17.42 -15.04 12.90
C GLN A 232 -17.59 -16.22 13.87
N GLN A 233 -18.69 -16.29 14.62
CA GLN A 233 -18.94 -17.36 15.60
C GLN A 233 -19.34 -18.70 14.97
N TYR A 234 -19.82 -18.70 13.72
CA TYR A 234 -20.38 -19.88 13.07
C TYR A 234 -19.43 -20.56 12.08
N ARG A 235 -18.27 -19.96 11.81
CA ARG A 235 -17.31 -20.46 10.81
C ARG A 235 -16.12 -21.12 11.50
N ALA A 236 -16.02 -22.44 11.37
CA ALA A 236 -14.80 -23.15 11.73
C ALA A 236 -13.74 -22.84 10.67
N LEU A 237 -12.68 -22.12 11.06
CA LEU A 237 -11.58 -21.81 10.15
C LEU A 237 -10.60 -22.99 10.15
N THR A 238 -10.24 -23.48 8.96
CA THR A 238 -9.23 -24.52 8.75
C THR A 238 -8.12 -23.99 7.86
N VAL A 239 -6.93 -24.61 7.90
CA VAL A 239 -5.80 -24.21 7.04
C VAL A 239 -6.19 -24.30 5.55
N PRO A 240 -6.80 -25.38 5.04
CA PRO A 240 -7.19 -25.45 3.62
C PRO A 240 -8.18 -24.36 3.21
N GLU A 241 -9.14 -24.00 4.08
CA GLU A 241 -10.09 -22.92 3.78
C GLU A 241 -9.43 -21.53 3.75
N LEU A 242 -8.47 -21.27 4.65
CA LEU A 242 -7.69 -20.04 4.65
C LEU A 242 -6.83 -19.95 3.40
N THR A 243 -6.16 -21.04 3.06
CA THR A 243 -5.35 -21.14 1.85
C THR A 243 -6.23 -20.96 0.60
N GLN A 244 -7.43 -21.55 0.52
CA GLN A 244 -8.30 -21.32 -0.64
C GLN A 244 -8.81 -19.87 -0.74
N GLN A 245 -9.21 -19.28 0.39
CA GLN A 245 -9.66 -17.88 0.43
C GLN A 245 -8.55 -16.92 0.04
N MET A 246 -7.31 -17.25 0.35
CA MET A 246 -6.17 -16.38 0.12
C MET A 246 -5.86 -16.15 -1.38
N TRP A 247 -6.22 -17.10 -2.25
CA TRP A 247 -6.08 -16.98 -3.71
C TRP A 247 -7.41 -16.64 -4.40
N ASP A 248 -8.47 -16.35 -3.64
CA ASP A 248 -9.71 -15.82 -4.20
C ASP A 248 -9.55 -14.32 -4.47
N ALA A 249 -9.83 -13.89 -5.70
CA ALA A 249 -9.77 -12.49 -6.12
C ALA A 249 -10.59 -11.56 -5.21
N LYS A 250 -11.66 -12.08 -4.59
CA LYS A 250 -12.54 -11.31 -3.69
C LYS A 250 -11.91 -10.90 -2.37
N ASN A 251 -10.82 -11.57 -1.95
CA ASN A 251 -10.18 -11.31 -0.66
C ASN A 251 -8.91 -10.45 -0.79
N MET A 252 -8.67 -9.94 -1.99
CA MET A 252 -7.52 -9.13 -2.33
C MET A 252 -7.86 -7.67 -2.12
N MET A 253 -6.93 -6.93 -1.52
CA MET A 253 -7.06 -5.50 -1.22
C MET A 253 -6.70 -4.63 -2.43
N CYS A 254 -6.52 -5.22 -3.60
CA CYS A 254 -6.22 -4.56 -4.86
C CYS A 254 -7.23 -5.03 -5.92
N ALA A 255 -7.89 -4.12 -6.63
CA ALA A 255 -8.93 -4.47 -7.60
C ALA A 255 -8.31 -4.82 -8.96
N ALA A 256 -7.54 -5.91 -8.97
CA ALA A 256 -7.01 -6.54 -10.17
C ALA A 256 -7.32 -8.04 -10.14
N ASP A 257 -7.70 -8.60 -11.29
CA ASP A 257 -7.99 -10.02 -11.41
C ASP A 257 -6.70 -10.81 -11.62
N GLN A 258 -6.42 -11.76 -10.73
CA GLN A 258 -5.22 -12.60 -10.79
C GLN A 258 -5.27 -13.64 -11.89
N GLN A 259 -6.44 -13.89 -12.48
CA GLN A 259 -6.56 -14.78 -13.64
C GLN A 259 -6.03 -14.15 -14.93
N HIS A 260 -5.96 -12.82 -14.99
CA HIS A 260 -5.43 -12.09 -16.16
C HIS A 260 -3.90 -11.92 -16.15
N GLY A 261 -3.21 -12.43 -15.13
CA GLY A 261 -1.77 -12.31 -14.99
C GLY A 261 -1.10 -13.55 -14.42
N ARG A 262 0.19 -13.43 -14.12
CA ARG A 262 0.99 -14.49 -13.50
C ARG A 262 1.72 -13.96 -12.27
N TYR A 263 1.83 -14.79 -11.24
CA TYR A 263 2.58 -14.49 -10.03
C TYR A 263 4.08 -14.69 -10.25
N LEU A 264 4.83 -13.60 -10.13
CA LEU A 264 6.30 -13.64 -10.08
C LEU A 264 6.76 -14.28 -8.78
N THR A 265 6.31 -13.74 -7.65
CA THR A 265 6.61 -14.25 -6.31
C THR A 265 5.40 -14.06 -5.40
N ALA A 266 5.21 -14.95 -4.44
CA ALA A 266 4.17 -14.77 -3.44
C ALA A 266 4.65 -15.16 -2.04
N SER A 267 4.09 -14.51 -1.03
CA SER A 267 4.34 -14.84 0.36
C SER A 267 3.04 -14.95 1.11
N ALA A 268 2.94 -16.01 1.89
CA ALA A 268 1.79 -16.34 2.72
C ALA A 268 2.22 -16.38 4.18
N MET A 269 1.68 -15.49 5.00
CA MET A 269 1.92 -15.45 6.45
C MET A 269 0.70 -15.96 7.19
N PHE A 270 0.80 -17.16 7.75
CA PHE A 270 -0.21 -17.74 8.62
C PHE A 270 0.03 -17.32 10.08
N ARG A 271 -1.04 -16.95 10.77
CA ARG A 271 -1.04 -16.54 12.17
C ARG A 271 -2.03 -17.39 12.95
N GLY A 272 -1.59 -17.95 14.08
CA GLY A 272 -2.37 -18.84 14.93
C GLY A 272 -1.69 -20.20 15.11
N LYS A 273 -2.29 -21.05 15.95
CA LYS A 273 -1.77 -22.40 16.20
C LYS A 273 -2.07 -23.30 15.01
N THR A 274 -1.15 -23.38 14.05
CA THR A 274 -1.24 -24.25 12.88
C THR A 274 -0.04 -25.18 12.78
N SER A 275 -0.22 -26.34 12.14
CA SER A 275 0.89 -27.23 11.82
C SER A 275 1.61 -26.70 10.59
N THR A 276 2.92 -26.48 10.68
CA THR A 276 3.76 -26.07 9.54
C THR A 276 3.65 -27.06 8.37
N LYS A 277 3.61 -28.36 8.68
CA LYS A 277 3.43 -29.41 7.67
C LYS A 277 2.12 -29.27 6.89
N GLU A 278 1.01 -28.99 7.57
CA GLU A 278 -0.29 -28.84 6.91
C GLU A 278 -0.31 -27.59 6.01
N VAL A 279 0.32 -26.50 6.47
CA VAL A 279 0.47 -25.29 5.67
C VAL A 279 1.25 -25.60 4.39
N ASP A 280 2.43 -26.21 4.51
CA ASP A 280 3.29 -26.50 3.35
C ASP A 280 2.61 -27.44 2.35
N GLU A 281 1.90 -28.48 2.82
CA GLU A 281 1.11 -29.37 1.96
C GLU A 281 0.01 -28.61 1.18
N GLN A 282 -0.71 -27.69 1.84
CA GLN A 282 -1.74 -26.90 1.15
C GLN A 282 -1.16 -25.90 0.14
N MET A 283 0.00 -25.32 0.45
CA MET A 283 0.69 -24.40 -0.45
C MET A 283 1.14 -25.10 -1.74
N ILE A 284 1.75 -26.28 -1.61
CA ILE A 284 2.15 -27.12 -2.76
C ILE A 284 0.91 -27.55 -3.56
N ASN A 285 -0.19 -27.89 -2.89
CA ASN A 285 -1.44 -28.26 -3.56
C ASN A 285 -2.00 -27.12 -4.42
N ILE A 286 -1.95 -25.87 -3.93
CA ILE A 286 -2.38 -24.71 -4.73
C ILE A 286 -1.45 -24.47 -5.91
N GLN A 287 -0.13 -24.51 -5.69
CA GLN A 287 0.84 -24.33 -6.78
C GLN A 287 0.63 -25.37 -7.89
N ASN A 288 0.41 -26.64 -7.53
CA ASN A 288 0.18 -27.71 -8.50
C ASN A 288 -1.15 -27.57 -9.25
N LYS A 289 -2.20 -27.08 -8.58
CA LYS A 289 -3.51 -26.85 -9.22
C LYS A 289 -3.50 -25.66 -10.18
N ASN A 290 -2.70 -24.66 -9.86
CA ASN A 290 -2.70 -23.35 -10.50
C ASN A 290 -1.37 -23.05 -11.19
N SER A 291 -0.63 -24.08 -11.63
CA SER A 291 0.75 -23.92 -12.14
C SER A 291 0.85 -22.92 -13.29
N SER A 292 -0.17 -22.82 -14.13
CA SER A 292 -0.24 -21.84 -15.23
C SER A 292 -0.27 -20.37 -14.79
N TYR A 293 -0.71 -20.10 -13.57
CA TYR A 293 -0.75 -18.75 -12.99
C TYR A 293 0.55 -18.40 -12.25
N PHE A 294 1.48 -19.34 -12.13
CA PHE A 294 2.80 -19.08 -11.57
C PHE A 294 3.82 -19.06 -12.70
N VAL A 295 4.81 -18.19 -12.54
CA VAL A 295 5.85 -18.05 -13.54
C VAL A 295 6.85 -19.21 -13.42
N GLU A 296 7.15 -19.88 -14.53
CA GLU A 296 7.92 -21.14 -14.55
C GLU A 296 9.42 -20.94 -14.34
N TRP A 297 9.97 -19.78 -14.75
CA TRP A 297 11.40 -19.48 -14.68
C TRP A 297 11.88 -19.06 -13.27
N ILE A 298 10.97 -18.79 -12.33
CA ILE A 298 11.32 -18.62 -10.91
C ILE A 298 10.97 -19.92 -10.15
N PRO A 299 11.94 -20.81 -9.88
CA PRO A 299 11.68 -21.97 -9.05
C PRO A 299 11.39 -21.56 -7.60
N ASN A 300 10.45 -22.23 -6.94
CA ASN A 300 10.09 -22.01 -5.53
C ASN A 300 9.68 -20.56 -5.20
N ASN A 301 8.88 -19.95 -6.08
CA ASN A 301 8.43 -18.56 -5.99
C ASN A 301 7.43 -18.24 -4.87
N VAL A 302 6.89 -19.25 -4.17
CA VAL A 302 5.99 -19.04 -3.03
C VAL A 302 6.68 -19.37 -1.71
N LYS A 303 6.62 -18.44 -0.75
CA LYS A 303 7.13 -18.62 0.62
C LYS A 303 6.02 -18.60 1.65
N SER A 304 5.91 -19.67 2.43
CA SER A 304 5.06 -19.74 3.62
C SER A 304 5.82 -19.28 4.86
N SER A 305 5.14 -18.60 5.78
CA SER A 305 5.62 -18.32 7.13
C SER A 305 4.50 -18.57 8.13
N VAL A 306 4.85 -19.05 9.31
CA VAL A 306 3.89 -19.36 10.38
C VAL A 306 4.28 -18.60 11.64
N CYS A 307 3.29 -17.98 12.28
CA CYS A 307 3.42 -17.26 13.53
C CYS A 307 2.39 -17.79 14.53
N ASP A 308 2.85 -18.22 15.70
CA ASP A 308 1.98 -18.85 16.71
C ASP A 308 0.95 -17.88 17.32
N ILE A 309 1.17 -16.56 17.19
CA ILE A 309 0.33 -15.53 17.82
C ILE A 309 -0.76 -15.08 16.84
N PRO A 310 -2.03 -15.46 17.08
CA PRO A 310 -3.13 -15.04 16.23
C PRO A 310 -3.48 -13.54 16.43
N PRO A 311 -4.17 -12.91 15.47
CA PRO A 311 -4.66 -11.55 15.63
C PRO A 311 -5.83 -11.49 16.63
N ARG A 312 -6.05 -10.31 17.22
CA ARG A 312 -7.11 -10.11 18.22
C ARG A 312 -8.47 -10.44 17.63
N GLY A 313 -9.21 -11.32 18.30
CA GLY A 313 -10.57 -11.72 17.92
C GLY A 313 -10.65 -12.92 16.98
N LEU A 314 -9.54 -13.38 16.38
CA LEU A 314 -9.53 -14.56 15.50
C LEU A 314 -8.67 -15.66 16.12
N SER A 315 -9.02 -16.93 15.85
CA SER A 315 -8.19 -18.08 16.25
C SER A 315 -7.04 -18.31 15.27
N MET A 316 -7.28 -18.04 13.98
CA MET A 316 -6.32 -18.14 12.89
C MET A 316 -6.60 -17.07 11.83
N ALA A 317 -5.55 -16.62 11.16
CA ALA A 317 -5.63 -15.73 9.99
C ALA A 317 -4.46 -16.02 9.05
N SER A 318 -4.59 -15.66 7.79
CA SER A 318 -3.52 -15.62 6.82
C SER A 318 -3.46 -14.25 6.15
N THR A 319 -2.24 -13.80 5.87
CA THR A 319 -1.98 -12.61 5.08
C THR A 319 -1.20 -13.02 3.85
N PHE A 320 -1.66 -12.57 2.70
CA PHE A 320 -1.04 -12.77 1.42
C PHE A 320 -0.37 -11.51 0.97
N VAL A 321 0.82 -11.66 0.40
CA VAL A 321 1.45 -10.62 -0.39
C VAL A 321 1.98 -11.25 -1.65
N GLY A 322 1.41 -10.85 -2.78
CA GLY A 322 1.75 -11.38 -4.10
C GLY A 322 2.32 -10.29 -4.98
N ASN A 323 3.44 -10.59 -5.62
CA ASN A 323 3.92 -9.84 -6.77
C ASN A 323 3.34 -10.50 -8.03
N SER A 324 2.34 -9.85 -8.63
CA SER A 324 1.63 -10.36 -9.80
C SER A 324 1.67 -9.35 -10.93
N THR A 325 1.82 -9.83 -12.16
CA THR A 325 1.74 -8.98 -13.36
C THR A 325 0.35 -8.38 -13.54
N SER A 326 -0.70 -8.93 -12.90
CA SER A 326 -2.07 -8.37 -12.90
C SER A 326 -2.13 -6.93 -12.38
N ILE A 327 -1.14 -6.48 -11.61
CA ILE A 327 -1.09 -5.09 -11.10
C ILE A 327 -1.14 -4.06 -12.24
N GLN A 328 -0.76 -4.43 -13.46
CA GLN A 328 -0.88 -3.57 -14.64
C GLN A 328 -2.31 -3.07 -14.90
N GLU A 329 -3.36 -3.80 -14.49
CA GLU A 329 -4.76 -3.35 -14.63
C GLU A 329 -5.03 -2.09 -13.79
N MET A 330 -4.39 -1.98 -12.62
CA MET A 330 -4.46 -0.80 -11.76
C MET A 330 -3.80 0.41 -12.42
N PHE A 331 -2.58 0.22 -12.93
CA PHE A 331 -1.86 1.28 -13.63
C PHE A 331 -2.60 1.71 -14.89
N ARG A 332 -3.18 0.77 -15.64
CA ARG A 332 -4.00 1.06 -16.81
C ARG A 332 -5.21 1.91 -16.46
N ARG A 333 -5.91 1.60 -15.36
CA ARG A 333 -7.07 2.37 -14.89
C ARG A 333 -6.69 3.82 -14.55
N VAL A 334 -5.57 4.02 -13.85
CA VAL A 334 -5.07 5.36 -13.52
C VAL A 334 -4.62 6.10 -14.79
N SER A 335 -3.89 5.42 -15.68
CA SER A 335 -3.41 5.95 -16.96
C SER A 335 -4.55 6.42 -17.85
N GLU A 336 -5.58 5.61 -18.07
CA GLU A 336 -6.73 5.97 -18.91
C GLU A 336 -7.45 7.24 -18.40
N GLN A 337 -7.58 7.38 -17.08
CA GLN A 337 -8.19 8.56 -16.45
C GLN A 337 -7.29 9.79 -16.58
N PHE A 338 -5.98 9.62 -16.34
CA PHE A 338 -4.98 10.66 -16.54
C PHE A 338 -5.01 11.17 -17.97
N THR A 339 -4.87 10.29 -18.96
CA THR A 339 -4.86 10.64 -20.39
C THR A 339 -6.16 11.36 -20.79
N ALA A 340 -7.32 10.92 -20.28
CA ALA A 340 -8.60 11.56 -20.57
C ALA A 340 -8.67 13.01 -20.09
N MET A 341 -8.07 13.32 -18.93
CA MET A 341 -7.99 14.67 -18.39
C MET A 341 -6.91 15.51 -19.07
N PHE A 342 -5.72 14.93 -19.26
CA PHE A 342 -4.56 15.60 -19.82
C PHE A 342 -4.78 16.03 -21.27
N ARG A 343 -5.46 15.20 -22.08
CA ARG A 343 -5.88 15.58 -23.45
C ARG A 343 -6.74 16.84 -23.50
N ARG A 344 -7.48 17.14 -22.44
CA ARG A 344 -8.33 18.35 -22.34
C ARG A 344 -7.66 19.48 -21.57
N LYS A 345 -6.43 19.27 -21.07
CA LYS A 345 -5.70 20.18 -20.18
C LYS A 345 -6.54 20.64 -18.98
N ALA A 346 -7.45 19.77 -18.51
CA ALA A 346 -8.32 20.08 -17.38
C ALA A 346 -7.49 20.17 -16.09
N PHE A 347 -7.72 21.23 -15.29
CA PHE A 347 -7.06 21.49 -14.00
C PHE A 347 -5.52 21.66 -14.03
N LEU A 348 -4.90 21.64 -15.20
CA LEU A 348 -3.44 21.73 -15.35
C LEU A 348 -2.85 23.02 -14.77
N HIS A 349 -3.58 24.13 -14.89
CA HIS A 349 -3.18 25.43 -14.33
C HIS A 349 -2.99 25.43 -12.80
N TRP A 350 -3.56 24.47 -12.06
CA TRP A 350 -3.31 24.36 -10.61
C TRP A 350 -1.92 23.85 -10.30
N TYR A 351 -1.31 23.07 -11.21
CA TYR A 351 0.02 22.51 -11.04
C TYR A 351 1.08 23.44 -11.62
N THR A 352 0.82 24.04 -12.79
CA THR A 352 1.79 24.93 -13.44
C THR A 352 2.00 26.25 -12.70
N VAL A 353 0.99 26.74 -11.96
CA VAL A 353 1.12 27.93 -11.10
C VAL A 353 2.08 27.67 -9.93
N GLU A 354 2.23 26.42 -9.49
CA GLU A 354 3.14 26.02 -8.42
C GLU A 354 4.57 25.75 -8.94
N GLY A 355 4.82 25.96 -10.23
CA GLY A 355 6.16 25.87 -10.85
C GLY A 355 6.43 24.61 -11.66
N MET A 356 5.44 23.73 -11.83
CA MET A 356 5.58 22.49 -12.60
C MET A 356 5.46 22.70 -14.11
N ASP A 357 6.31 22.06 -14.91
CA ASP A 357 6.21 22.08 -16.38
C ASP A 357 5.19 21.06 -16.92
N GLU A 358 4.51 21.36 -18.03
CA GLU A 358 3.69 20.39 -18.76
C GLU A 358 4.52 19.19 -19.28
N MET A 359 5.83 19.38 -19.50
CA MET A 359 6.73 18.30 -19.90
C MET A 359 6.85 17.22 -18.82
N GLU A 360 6.89 17.59 -17.53
CA GLU A 360 6.96 16.63 -16.42
C GLU A 360 5.77 15.64 -16.43
N PHE A 361 4.56 16.14 -16.75
CA PHE A 361 3.38 15.28 -16.89
C PHE A 361 3.51 14.25 -18.02
N THR A 362 4.15 14.64 -19.12
CA THR A 362 4.32 13.76 -20.28
C THR A 362 5.40 12.71 -20.02
N GLU A 363 6.47 13.10 -19.32
CA GLU A 363 7.53 12.19 -18.86
C GLU A 363 6.96 11.14 -17.89
N ASP A 364 6.16 11.57 -16.91
CA ASP A 364 5.55 10.65 -15.94
C ASP A 364 4.51 9.72 -16.55
N GLU A 365 3.72 10.21 -17.53
CA GLU A 365 2.83 9.35 -18.32
C GLU A 365 3.61 8.29 -19.11
N SER A 366 4.72 8.69 -19.75
CA SER A 366 5.60 7.75 -20.46
C SER A 366 6.17 6.70 -19.52
N ASN A 367 6.74 7.12 -18.39
CA ASN A 367 7.34 6.22 -17.40
C ASN A 367 6.34 5.20 -16.84
N MET A 368 5.09 5.61 -16.63
CA MET A 368 4.01 4.71 -16.19
C MET A 368 3.63 3.71 -17.29
N ASN A 369 3.62 4.14 -18.56
CA ASN A 369 3.37 3.23 -19.69
C ASN A 369 4.51 2.24 -19.87
N ASP A 370 5.75 2.67 -19.72
CA ASP A 370 6.94 1.81 -19.79
C ASP A 370 6.90 0.74 -18.68
N LEU A 371 6.50 1.11 -17.45
CA LEU A 371 6.29 0.15 -16.36
C LEU A 371 5.22 -0.90 -16.71
N MET A 372 4.10 -0.49 -17.32
CA MET A 372 3.07 -1.44 -17.76
C MET A 372 3.60 -2.38 -18.84
N SER A 373 4.39 -1.87 -19.77
CA SER A 373 5.04 -2.68 -20.81
C SER A 373 6.03 -3.69 -20.22
N GLU A 374 6.79 -3.33 -19.19
CA GLU A 374 7.65 -4.27 -18.46
C GLU A 374 6.83 -5.40 -17.83
N TYR A 375 5.75 -5.08 -17.10
CA TYR A 375 4.87 -6.11 -16.53
C TYR A 375 4.27 -7.03 -17.59
N GLN A 376 3.90 -6.49 -18.75
CA GLN A 376 3.37 -7.29 -19.85
C GLN A 376 4.46 -8.21 -20.45
N GLN A 377 5.69 -7.70 -20.60
CA GLN A 377 6.81 -8.51 -21.09
C GLN A 377 7.08 -9.72 -20.19
N TYR A 378 7.11 -9.53 -18.86
CA TYR A 378 7.31 -10.65 -17.93
C TYR A 378 6.11 -11.60 -17.85
N GLN A 379 4.91 -11.12 -18.16
CA GLN A 379 3.73 -11.97 -18.22
C GLN A 379 3.76 -12.94 -19.41
N ASP A 380 4.26 -12.46 -20.56
CA ASP A 380 4.35 -13.23 -21.79
C ASP A 380 5.64 -14.06 -21.87
N ALA A 381 6.66 -13.70 -21.09
CA ALA A 381 7.94 -14.39 -21.03
C ALA A 381 7.79 -15.89 -20.69
N THR A 382 8.47 -16.72 -21.48
CA THR A 382 8.59 -18.16 -21.25
C THR A 382 10.00 -18.51 -20.78
N ALA A 383 10.18 -19.66 -20.14
CA ALA A 383 11.48 -20.06 -19.59
C ALA A 383 12.59 -20.09 -20.66
N ASP A 384 12.24 -20.46 -21.89
CA ASP A 384 13.16 -20.52 -23.02
C ASP A 384 13.62 -19.14 -23.51
N GLU A 385 12.90 -18.04 -23.22
CA GLU A 385 13.24 -16.68 -23.67
C GLU A 385 14.08 -15.90 -22.66
N VAL A 386 14.10 -16.32 -21.39
CA VAL A 386 14.85 -15.65 -20.31
C VAL A 386 16.31 -16.09 -20.30
N GLU A 387 16.61 -17.37 -20.56
CA GLU A 387 17.99 -17.87 -20.64
C GLU A 387 18.84 -17.09 -21.68
N TYR A 388 18.26 -16.66 -22.79
CA TYR A 388 19.00 -15.89 -23.81
C TYR A 388 19.31 -14.44 -23.41
N LYS A 389 18.56 -13.85 -22.47
CA LYS A 389 18.82 -12.46 -22.01
C LYS A 389 19.92 -12.40 -20.97
N ASP A 390 19.96 -13.36 -20.04
CA ASP A 390 21.03 -13.44 -19.05
C ASP A 390 22.39 -13.73 -19.73
N GLU A 391 22.40 -14.49 -20.85
CA GLU A 391 23.61 -14.70 -21.64
C GLU A 391 24.09 -13.45 -22.42
N GLU A 392 23.23 -12.49 -22.74
CA GLU A 392 23.64 -11.24 -23.42
C GLU A 392 24.20 -10.20 -22.43
N GLU A 393 23.66 -10.10 -21.20
CA GLU A 393 24.17 -9.15 -20.19
C GLU A 393 25.57 -9.53 -19.66
N ASP A 394 25.91 -10.82 -19.61
CA ASP A 394 27.24 -11.29 -19.18
C ASP A 394 28.36 -11.08 -20.22
N VAL A 395 28.02 -10.76 -21.49
CA VAL A 395 29.02 -10.57 -22.56
C VAL A 395 29.56 -9.13 -22.62
N ASP A 396 28.84 -8.15 -22.06
CA ASP A 396 29.25 -6.73 -22.06
C ASP A 396 30.16 -6.35 -20.88
N HIS A 397 30.57 -7.31 -20.04
CA HIS A 397 31.48 -7.11 -18.90
C HIS A 397 32.77 -7.95 -18.94
N ALA A 398 33.18 -8.44 -20.12
CA ALA A 398 34.46 -9.14 -20.32
C ALA A 398 35.57 -8.29 -20.96
#